data_AF-A0A933G263-F1
#
_entry.id   AF-A0A933G263-F1
#
_cell.length_a   1.000
_cell.length_b   1.000
_cell.length_c   1.000
_cell.angle_alpha   90.00
_cell.angle_beta   90.00
_cell.angle_gamma   90.00
#
_symmetry.space_group_name_H-M   'P 1'
#
loop_
_entity.id
_entity.type
_entity.pdbx_description
1 polymer ?
#
loop_
_entity_poly.entity_id
_entity_poly.type
_entity_poly.pdbx_seq_one_letter_code
_entity_poly.pdbx_strand_id
1 'polypeptide(L)'
;MPFPTLYHWDLPQALQDEGGWANRDIAERFAEYAFAVVDRLGDRVKRWLIFNEPWVFTFAGYLGGRHAPGIRDAAMTMRATHIVNLAQGLAARAMRATNRIEGLGTAFSMSGVYPASASADDKAAAERRFAFSNLWFLEPALHGRYPDAYVRGAKAIERLGIEPGDMAIARCDFDFIGINLYSRSVVAFDPQDANLGARDVPPREIERTDFGWEVCPEAIHDVIMRIWRDYGKPVYITENGCSYGDGPDEQGVVNDERRVRFLQRYIGQVGRAIEEGADVRGYY
;
A
#
# COMPACT_ATOMS: atom_id res chain seq x y z
N MET A 1 -17.03 8.24 12.30
CA MET A 1 -17.77 7.23 11.50
C MET A 1 -16.90 5.99 11.37
N PRO A 2 -17.50 4.78 11.36
CA PRO A 2 -16.75 3.55 11.10
C PRO A 2 -16.06 3.60 9.74
N PHE A 3 -14.86 3.01 9.65
CA PHE A 3 -14.05 2.97 8.43
C PHE A 3 -13.48 1.55 8.20
N PRO A 4 -14.35 0.55 7.98
CA PRO A 4 -13.91 -0.83 7.85
C PRO A 4 -13.13 -1.08 6.56
N THR A 5 -12.22 -2.05 6.66
CA THR A 5 -11.50 -2.65 5.54
C THR A 5 -12.10 -4.02 5.24
N LEU A 6 -12.47 -4.28 3.99
CA LEU A 6 -13.07 -5.56 3.60
C LEU A 6 -12.11 -6.73 3.71
N TYR A 7 -10.83 -6.51 3.38
CA TYR A 7 -9.80 -7.54 3.43
C TYR A 7 -8.53 -7.03 4.11
N HIS A 8 -8.17 -7.71 5.19
CA HIS A 8 -6.95 -7.45 5.96
C HIS A 8 -6.15 -8.75 6.13
N TRP A 9 -5.85 -9.39 4.99
CA TRP A 9 -4.89 -10.49 4.80
C TRP A 9 -5.34 -11.86 5.31
N ASP A 10 -6.57 -11.96 5.79
CA ASP A 10 -7.21 -13.13 6.38
C ASP A 10 -7.96 -13.96 5.34
N LEU A 11 -7.31 -14.27 4.20
CA LEU A 11 -7.94 -15.07 3.15
C LEU A 11 -8.41 -16.44 3.69
N PRO A 12 -9.68 -16.84 3.49
CA PRO A 12 -10.15 -18.15 3.88
C PRO A 12 -9.29 -19.27 3.29
N GLN A 13 -8.86 -20.21 4.15
CA GLN A 13 -7.96 -21.30 3.75
C GLN A 13 -8.51 -22.11 2.57
N ALA A 14 -9.82 -22.36 2.52
CA ALA A 14 -10.44 -23.08 1.39
C ALA A 14 -10.20 -22.40 0.03
N LEU A 15 -10.16 -21.06 -0.01
CA LEU A 15 -9.81 -20.32 -1.23
C LEU A 15 -8.31 -20.39 -1.52
N GLN A 16 -7.47 -20.43 -0.49
CA GLN A 16 -6.03 -20.63 -0.66
C GLN A 16 -5.69 -22.04 -1.19
N ASP A 17 -6.43 -23.06 -0.76
CA ASP A 17 -6.31 -24.45 -1.26
C ASP A 17 -6.70 -24.55 -2.75
N GLU A 18 -7.55 -23.65 -3.23
CA GLU A 18 -7.89 -23.46 -4.66
C GLU A 18 -6.89 -22.56 -5.41
N GLY A 19 -5.76 -22.18 -4.79
CA GLY A 19 -4.70 -21.36 -5.41
C GLY A 19 -4.63 -19.90 -4.93
N GLY A 20 -5.58 -19.48 -4.08
CA GLY A 20 -5.58 -18.18 -3.42
C GLY A 20 -5.57 -17.01 -4.40
N TRP A 21 -4.81 -15.96 -4.08
CA TRP A 21 -4.73 -14.77 -4.93
C TRP A 21 -4.12 -15.02 -6.30
N ALA A 22 -3.43 -16.15 -6.51
CA ALA A 22 -2.93 -16.53 -7.82
C ALA A 22 -3.95 -17.27 -8.70
N ASN A 23 -5.14 -17.60 -8.17
CA ASN A 23 -6.27 -18.11 -8.94
C ASN A 23 -7.17 -16.94 -9.37
N ARG A 24 -7.40 -16.80 -10.68
CA ARG A 24 -8.14 -15.67 -11.27
C ARG A 24 -9.59 -15.57 -10.76
N ASP A 25 -10.24 -16.71 -10.51
CA ASP A 25 -11.64 -16.78 -10.08
C ASP A 25 -11.88 -16.07 -8.73
N ILE A 26 -10.83 -15.92 -7.92
CA ILE A 26 -10.94 -15.25 -6.62
C ILE A 26 -11.34 -13.78 -6.75
N ALA A 27 -11.06 -13.14 -7.89
CA ALA A 27 -11.38 -11.73 -8.10
C ALA A 27 -12.90 -11.50 -8.14
N GLU A 28 -13.66 -12.40 -8.77
CA GLU A 28 -15.12 -12.36 -8.79
C GLU A 28 -15.70 -12.75 -7.43
N ARG A 29 -15.17 -13.80 -6.79
CA ARG A 29 -15.59 -14.22 -5.44
C ARG A 29 -15.40 -13.11 -4.41
N PHE A 30 -14.29 -12.37 -4.50
CA PHE A 30 -14.06 -11.21 -3.65
C PHE A 30 -15.06 -10.08 -3.92
N ALA A 31 -15.44 -9.86 -5.18
CA ALA A 31 -16.47 -8.87 -5.52
C ALA A 31 -17.86 -9.25 -5.00
N GLU A 32 -18.22 -10.53 -5.04
CA GLU A 32 -19.45 -11.06 -4.42
C GLU A 32 -19.45 -10.84 -2.90
N TYR A 33 -18.34 -11.15 -2.24
CA TYR A 33 -18.15 -10.87 -0.82
C TYR A 33 -18.29 -9.37 -0.51
N ALA A 34 -17.62 -8.51 -1.29
CA ALA A 34 -17.68 -7.05 -1.13
C ALA A 34 -19.11 -6.51 -1.30
N PHE A 35 -19.86 -7.00 -2.29
CA PHE A 35 -21.28 -6.67 -2.47
C PHE A 35 -22.10 -7.08 -1.24
N ALA A 36 -21.99 -8.34 -0.80
CA ALA A 36 -22.78 -8.86 0.29
C ALA A 36 -22.55 -8.10 1.60
N VAL A 37 -21.30 -7.74 1.91
CA VAL A 37 -20.96 -6.96 3.09
C VAL A 37 -21.56 -5.55 3.02
N VAL A 38 -21.40 -4.86 1.89
CA VAL A 38 -21.91 -3.49 1.73
C VAL A 38 -23.44 -3.46 1.65
N ASP A 39 -24.08 -4.41 0.99
CA ASP A 39 -25.55 -4.50 0.98
C ASP A 39 -26.10 -4.71 2.40
N ARG A 40 -25.40 -5.50 3.22
CA ARG A 40 -25.83 -5.79 4.59
C ARG A 40 -25.56 -4.65 5.59
N LEU A 41 -24.45 -3.93 5.44
CA LEU A 41 -23.95 -2.97 6.43
C LEU A 41 -23.95 -1.50 5.96
N GLY A 42 -24.19 -1.27 4.66
CA GLY A 42 -24.15 0.05 4.02
C GLY A 42 -25.29 0.98 4.47
N ASP A 43 -26.25 0.50 5.24
CA ASP A 43 -27.23 1.33 5.94
C ASP A 43 -26.58 2.20 7.03
N ARG A 44 -25.50 1.71 7.65
CA ARG A 44 -24.81 2.35 8.78
C ARG A 44 -23.36 2.76 8.48
N VAL A 45 -22.71 2.11 7.52
CA VAL A 45 -21.33 2.38 7.15
C VAL A 45 -21.26 2.93 5.73
N LYS A 46 -20.75 4.15 5.60
CA LYS A 46 -20.75 4.89 4.34
C LYS A 46 -19.39 4.99 3.68
N ARG A 47 -18.31 4.80 4.44
CA ARG A 47 -16.94 4.86 3.95
C ARG A 47 -16.23 3.53 4.12
N TRP A 48 -15.55 3.07 3.09
CA TRP A 48 -14.98 1.71 3.03
C TRP A 48 -13.57 1.71 2.44
N LEU A 49 -12.73 0.82 2.97
CA LEU A 49 -11.47 0.41 2.35
C LEU A 49 -11.65 -0.96 1.70
N ILE A 50 -11.24 -1.13 0.45
CA ILE A 50 -11.31 -2.42 -0.24
C ILE A 50 -10.24 -3.35 0.32
N PHE A 51 -8.98 -2.93 0.24
CA PHE A 51 -7.82 -3.69 0.72
C PHE A 51 -7.03 -2.89 1.75
N ASN A 52 -6.43 -3.59 2.71
CA ASN A 52 -5.24 -3.12 3.40
C ASN A 52 -3.99 -3.64 2.70
N GLU A 53 -3.07 -2.75 2.34
CA GLU A 53 -1.71 -3.02 1.85
C GLU A 53 -1.61 -4.17 0.83
N PRO A 54 -2.19 -4.01 -0.38
CA PRO A 54 -2.12 -5.03 -1.42
C PRO A 54 -0.70 -5.44 -1.79
N TRP A 55 0.26 -4.52 -1.69
CA TRP A 55 1.66 -4.86 -1.90
C TRP A 55 2.19 -5.82 -0.83
N VAL A 56 1.82 -5.65 0.44
CA VAL A 56 2.36 -6.49 1.52
C VAL A 56 1.86 -7.91 1.41
N PHE A 57 0.55 -8.14 1.28
CA PHE A 57 0.06 -9.53 1.25
C PHE A 57 0.38 -10.27 -0.06
N THR A 58 0.67 -9.57 -1.17
CA THR A 58 1.19 -10.23 -2.38
C THR A 58 2.70 -10.47 -2.28
N PHE A 59 3.52 -9.45 -2.04
CA PHE A 59 4.99 -9.62 -2.07
C PHE A 59 5.54 -10.29 -0.80
N ALA A 60 5.05 -9.97 0.40
CA ALA A 60 5.48 -10.69 1.61
C ALA A 60 4.88 -12.10 1.71
N GLY A 61 3.70 -12.32 1.12
CA GLY A 61 2.97 -13.59 1.13
C GLY A 61 3.41 -14.60 0.05
N TYR A 62 3.68 -14.12 -1.18
CA TYR A 62 3.96 -14.97 -2.35
C TYR A 62 5.42 -14.93 -2.83
N LEU A 63 6.18 -13.88 -2.53
CA LEU A 63 7.59 -13.77 -2.92
C LEU A 63 8.52 -14.07 -1.74
N GLY A 64 8.33 -13.36 -0.63
CA GLY A 64 9.19 -13.49 0.55
C GLY A 64 8.86 -14.68 1.44
N GLY A 65 7.62 -15.16 1.40
CA GLY A 65 7.09 -16.19 2.30
C GLY A 65 7.21 -15.82 3.79
N ARG A 66 7.16 -14.53 4.11
CA ARG A 66 7.23 -14.01 5.50
C ARG A 66 5.84 -13.90 6.11
N HIS A 67 4.83 -13.61 5.30
CA HIS A 67 3.42 -13.61 5.68
C HIS A 67 2.71 -14.81 5.03
N ALA A 68 1.52 -15.14 5.51
CA ALA A 68 0.66 -16.10 4.83
C ALA A 68 0.43 -15.68 3.35
N PRO A 69 0.38 -16.63 2.40
CA PRO A 69 0.43 -18.09 2.59
C PRO A 69 1.85 -18.68 2.75
N GLY A 70 2.90 -17.87 2.84
CA GLY A 70 4.27 -18.37 3.05
C GLY A 70 4.95 -18.87 1.77
N ILE A 71 4.44 -18.50 0.61
CA ILE A 71 4.93 -18.93 -0.70
C ILE A 71 6.16 -18.12 -1.10
N ARG A 72 7.07 -18.75 -1.85
CA ARG A 72 8.30 -18.16 -2.41
C ARG A 72 8.42 -18.42 -3.91
N ASP A 73 7.47 -17.87 -4.66
CA ASP A 73 7.36 -18.02 -6.11
C ASP A 73 7.10 -16.67 -6.79
N ALA A 74 8.10 -16.21 -7.56
CA ALA A 74 8.03 -14.93 -8.27
C ALA A 74 6.94 -14.91 -9.36
N ALA A 75 6.73 -16.00 -10.09
CA ALA A 75 5.69 -16.05 -11.12
C ALA A 75 4.29 -16.06 -10.49
N MET A 76 4.12 -16.76 -9.38
CA MET A 76 2.88 -16.74 -8.60
C MET A 76 2.61 -15.36 -7.99
N THR A 77 3.65 -14.66 -7.52
CA THR A 77 3.53 -13.28 -7.01
C THR A 77 3.02 -12.32 -8.07
N MET A 78 3.56 -12.39 -9.30
CA MET A 78 3.13 -11.51 -10.39
C MET A 78 1.67 -11.80 -10.78
N ARG A 79 1.30 -13.08 -10.90
CA ARG A 79 -0.12 -13.47 -11.12
C ARG A 79 -1.03 -12.95 -10.00
N ALA A 80 -0.66 -13.18 -8.75
CA ALA A 80 -1.44 -12.72 -7.59
C ALA A 80 -1.61 -11.20 -7.57
N THR A 81 -0.54 -10.47 -7.87
CA THR A 81 -0.57 -9.01 -7.99
C THR A 81 -1.57 -8.53 -9.03
N HIS A 82 -1.61 -9.18 -10.20
CA HIS A 82 -2.54 -8.80 -11.24
C HIS A 82 -3.99 -9.10 -10.86
N ILE A 83 -4.24 -10.29 -10.32
CA ILE A 83 -5.58 -10.72 -9.91
C ILE A 83 -6.12 -9.85 -8.77
N VAL A 84 -5.28 -9.41 -7.83
CA VAL A 84 -5.67 -8.44 -6.79
C VAL A 84 -6.09 -7.09 -7.40
N ASN A 85 -5.39 -6.61 -8.44
CA ASN A 85 -5.81 -5.40 -9.15
C ASN A 85 -7.18 -5.58 -9.85
N LEU A 86 -7.46 -6.75 -10.44
CA LEU A 86 -8.78 -7.07 -10.99
C LEU A 86 -9.86 -7.11 -9.90
N ALA A 87 -9.57 -7.80 -8.79
CA ALA A 87 -10.45 -7.92 -7.64
C ALA A 87 -10.80 -6.54 -7.07
N GLN A 88 -9.84 -5.61 -7.05
CA GLN A 88 -10.07 -4.24 -6.59
C GLN A 88 -11.12 -3.52 -7.44
N GLY A 89 -10.97 -3.55 -8.77
CA GLY A 89 -11.92 -2.92 -9.68
C GLY A 89 -13.29 -3.59 -9.70
N LEU A 90 -13.33 -4.92 -9.62
CA LEU A 90 -14.58 -5.69 -9.54
C LEU A 90 -15.31 -5.39 -8.22
N ALA A 91 -14.61 -5.42 -7.09
CA ALA A 91 -15.18 -5.07 -5.79
C ALA A 91 -15.68 -3.62 -5.79
N ALA A 92 -14.93 -2.66 -6.33
CA ALA A 92 -15.37 -1.28 -6.41
C ALA A 92 -16.70 -1.12 -7.17
N ARG A 93 -16.84 -1.78 -8.32
CA ARG A 93 -18.10 -1.80 -9.09
C ARG A 93 -19.24 -2.47 -8.31
N ALA A 94 -18.98 -3.62 -7.70
CA ALA A 94 -19.96 -4.37 -6.94
C ALA A 94 -20.46 -3.56 -5.72
N MET A 95 -19.55 -2.96 -4.96
CA MET A 95 -19.88 -2.09 -3.83
C MET A 95 -20.70 -0.86 -4.26
N ARG A 96 -20.33 -0.20 -5.36
CA ARG A 96 -21.09 0.96 -5.88
C ARG A 96 -22.50 0.57 -6.35
N ALA A 97 -22.68 -0.63 -6.90
CA ALA A 97 -23.99 -1.13 -7.36
C ALA A 97 -25.04 -1.22 -6.22
N THR A 98 -24.60 -1.28 -4.96
CA THR A 98 -25.52 -1.25 -3.80
C THR A 98 -26.20 0.12 -3.63
N ASN A 99 -25.63 1.20 -4.17
CA ASN A 99 -26.01 2.60 -3.90
C ASN A 99 -25.97 2.98 -2.42
N ARG A 100 -25.12 2.32 -1.62
CA ARG A 100 -25.03 2.55 -0.16
C ARG A 100 -23.71 3.17 0.31
N ILE A 101 -22.77 3.44 -0.60
CA ILE A 101 -21.45 3.99 -0.26
C ILE A 101 -21.36 5.49 -0.61
N GLU A 102 -20.70 6.25 0.25
CA GLU A 102 -20.38 7.68 0.05
C GLU A 102 -18.88 7.91 -0.14
N GLY A 103 -18.05 6.94 0.26
CA GLY A 103 -16.60 7.01 0.06
C GLY A 103 -15.98 5.63 -0.06
N LEU A 104 -15.16 5.47 -1.08
CA LEU A 104 -14.43 4.25 -1.37
C LEU A 104 -12.95 4.53 -1.64
N GLY A 105 -12.08 3.74 -1.02
CA GLY A 105 -10.65 3.78 -1.29
C GLY A 105 -9.98 2.46 -0.94
N THR A 106 -8.65 2.48 -0.97
CA THR A 106 -7.78 1.39 -0.52
C THR A 106 -6.69 2.00 0.33
N ALA A 107 -6.26 1.27 1.36
CA ALA A 107 -5.08 1.61 2.15
C ALA A 107 -3.85 1.00 1.49
N PHE A 108 -2.99 1.85 0.94
CA PHE A 108 -1.76 1.42 0.28
C PHE A 108 -0.59 1.51 1.26
N SER A 109 0.17 0.43 1.40
CA SER A 109 1.48 0.48 2.05
C SER A 109 2.40 1.36 1.20
N MET A 110 2.82 2.49 1.74
CA MET A 110 3.74 3.40 1.07
C MET A 110 4.97 3.66 1.94
N SER A 111 6.07 3.98 1.27
CA SER A 111 7.34 4.35 1.87
C SER A 111 7.84 5.63 1.23
N GLY A 112 8.45 6.50 2.04
CA GLY A 112 9.35 7.51 1.48
C GLY A 112 10.49 6.81 0.75
N VAL A 113 10.90 7.31 -0.42
CA VAL A 113 12.00 6.74 -1.20
C VAL A 113 12.95 7.87 -1.56
N TYR A 114 14.18 7.80 -1.05
CA TYR A 114 15.18 8.84 -1.19
C TYR A 114 16.41 8.30 -1.94
N PRO A 115 17.00 9.06 -2.87
CA PRO A 115 18.24 8.66 -3.52
C PRO A 115 19.41 8.73 -2.53
N ALA A 116 20.37 7.82 -2.64
CA ALA A 116 21.55 7.75 -1.78
C ALA A 116 22.52 8.92 -2.04
N SER A 117 22.46 9.54 -3.22
CA SER A 117 23.23 10.74 -3.56
C SER A 117 22.47 11.64 -4.55
N ALA A 118 23.07 12.78 -4.89
CA ALA A 118 22.50 13.71 -5.88
C ALA A 118 22.68 13.25 -7.34
N SER A 119 23.33 12.11 -7.59
CA SER A 119 23.60 11.59 -8.93
C SER A 119 22.30 11.32 -9.71
N ALA A 120 22.36 11.43 -11.05
CA ALA A 120 21.20 11.14 -11.89
C ALA A 120 20.78 9.65 -11.79
N ASP A 121 21.74 8.75 -11.63
CA ASP A 121 21.49 7.32 -11.55
C ASP A 121 20.77 6.94 -10.26
N ASP A 122 21.19 7.47 -9.10
CA ASP A 122 20.52 7.22 -7.82
C ASP A 122 19.11 7.82 -7.81
N LYS A 123 18.91 8.99 -8.41
CA LYS A 123 17.58 9.60 -8.58
C LYS A 123 16.67 8.72 -9.43
N ALA A 124 17.16 8.22 -10.57
CA ALA A 124 16.38 7.34 -11.43
C ALA A 124 16.07 5.99 -10.74
N ALA A 125 17.00 5.46 -9.95
CA ALA A 125 16.78 4.26 -9.14
C ALA A 125 15.71 4.48 -8.05
N ALA A 126 15.75 5.63 -7.37
CA ALA A 126 14.74 6.02 -6.38
C ALA A 126 13.36 6.17 -7.01
N GLU A 127 13.25 6.77 -8.21
CA GLU A 127 11.97 6.88 -8.92
C GLU A 127 11.38 5.51 -9.30
N ARG A 128 12.21 4.58 -9.81
CA ARG A 128 11.78 3.21 -10.08
C ARG A 128 11.34 2.48 -8.81
N ARG A 129 12.06 2.66 -7.69
CA ARG A 129 11.69 2.07 -6.40
C ARG A 129 10.41 2.70 -5.83
N PHE A 130 10.18 3.99 -6.03
CA PHE A 130 8.92 4.66 -5.65
C PHE A 130 7.75 4.10 -6.47
N ALA A 131 7.90 4.02 -7.79
CA ALA A 131 6.92 3.43 -8.69
C ALA A 131 6.56 2.00 -8.29
N PHE A 132 7.56 1.17 -7.97
CA PHE A 132 7.35 -0.21 -7.55
C PHE A 132 6.71 -0.35 -6.17
N SER A 133 7.18 0.41 -5.18
CA SER A 133 6.72 0.23 -3.78
C SER A 133 5.36 0.87 -3.54
N ASN A 134 5.08 2.02 -4.20
CA ASN A 134 3.94 2.87 -3.87
C ASN A 134 2.85 2.86 -4.95
N LEU A 135 3.23 2.75 -6.23
CA LEU A 135 2.30 2.97 -7.35
C LEU A 135 1.79 1.69 -8.00
N TRP A 136 2.35 0.53 -7.64
CA TRP A 136 2.12 -0.76 -8.31
C TRP A 136 0.66 -1.26 -8.25
N PHE A 137 -0.10 -0.81 -7.25
CA PHE A 137 -1.54 -1.07 -7.11
C PHE A 137 -2.40 0.20 -7.26
N LEU A 138 -1.79 1.39 -7.18
CA LEU A 138 -2.49 2.67 -7.32
C LEU A 138 -2.70 3.06 -8.79
N GLU A 139 -1.67 2.94 -9.63
CA GLU A 139 -1.76 3.26 -11.07
C GLU A 139 -2.73 2.34 -11.83
N PRO A 140 -2.75 1.01 -11.60
CA PRO A 140 -3.76 0.15 -12.23
C PRO A 140 -5.18 0.56 -11.84
N ALA A 141 -5.39 0.92 -10.56
CA ALA A 141 -6.69 1.33 -10.08
C ALA A 141 -7.13 2.68 -10.66
N LEU A 142 -6.28 3.71 -10.66
CA LEU A 142 -6.71 5.04 -11.12
C LEU A 142 -6.69 5.18 -12.65
N HIS A 143 -5.66 4.63 -13.28
CA HIS A 143 -5.34 4.89 -14.69
C HIS A 143 -5.41 3.66 -15.59
N GLY A 144 -5.57 2.45 -15.04
CA GLY A 144 -5.61 1.23 -15.86
C GLY A 144 -4.27 0.96 -16.55
N ARG A 145 -3.16 1.23 -15.88
CA ARG A 145 -1.81 0.91 -16.37
C ARG A 145 -0.89 0.59 -15.19
N TYR A 146 0.12 -0.24 -15.41
CA TYR A 146 1.20 -0.39 -14.44
C TYR A 146 2.19 0.78 -14.56
N PRO A 147 2.82 1.21 -13.46
CA PRO A 147 3.84 2.25 -13.53
C PRO A 147 5.13 1.70 -14.16
N ASP A 148 5.94 2.59 -14.75
CA ASP A 148 7.25 2.22 -15.27
C ASP A 148 8.27 2.09 -14.13
N ALA A 149 8.32 0.91 -13.54
CA ALA A 149 9.17 0.62 -12.38
C ALA A 149 10.39 -0.24 -12.72
N TYR A 150 10.33 -1.05 -13.79
CA TYR A 150 11.38 -2.01 -14.13
C TYR A 150 12.30 -1.47 -15.22
N VAL A 151 13.61 -1.64 -15.05
CA VAL A 151 14.63 -1.30 -16.06
C VAL A 151 14.38 -2.04 -17.39
N ARG A 152 13.73 -3.22 -17.33
CA ARG A 152 13.31 -4.02 -18.48
C ARG A 152 11.78 -4.13 -18.60
N GLY A 153 11.06 -3.07 -18.25
CA GLY A 153 9.60 -2.87 -18.26
C GLY A 153 8.75 -4.01 -18.83
N ALA A 154 8.79 -4.19 -20.16
CA ALA A 154 7.94 -5.14 -20.88
C ALA A 154 8.06 -6.60 -20.40
N LYS A 155 9.29 -7.12 -20.20
CA LYS A 155 9.49 -8.54 -19.84
C LYS A 155 9.07 -8.88 -18.41
N ALA A 156 9.14 -7.89 -17.51
CA ALA A 156 8.69 -8.08 -16.13
C ALA A 156 7.15 -8.13 -16.06
N ILE A 157 6.48 -7.31 -16.87
CA ILE A 157 5.03 -7.21 -16.95
C ILE A 157 4.39 -8.44 -17.63
N GLU A 158 5.08 -9.10 -18.58
CA GLU A 158 4.57 -10.34 -19.21
C GLU A 158 4.16 -11.42 -18.19
N ARG A 159 4.87 -11.50 -17.05
CA ARG A 159 4.59 -12.48 -15.98
C ARG A 159 3.32 -12.19 -15.19
N LEU A 160 2.72 -11.01 -15.34
CA LEU A 160 1.44 -10.67 -14.73
C LEU A 160 0.28 -11.45 -15.36
N GLY A 161 0.46 -11.97 -16.58
CA GLY A 161 -0.59 -12.71 -17.29
C GLY A 161 -1.81 -11.85 -17.63
N ILE A 162 -1.57 -10.59 -18.03
CA ILE A 162 -2.62 -9.62 -18.36
C ILE A 162 -3.36 -10.10 -19.60
N GLU A 163 -4.69 -10.25 -19.50
CA GLU A 163 -5.57 -10.57 -20.61
C GLU A 163 -6.19 -9.30 -21.24
N PRO A 164 -6.63 -9.35 -22.51
CA PRO A 164 -7.34 -8.23 -23.12
C PRO A 164 -8.57 -7.78 -22.29
N GLY A 165 -8.59 -6.51 -21.90
CA GLY A 165 -9.68 -5.92 -21.08
C GLY A 165 -9.37 -5.83 -19.59
N ASP A 166 -8.36 -6.54 -19.09
CA ASP A 166 -8.01 -6.59 -17.66
C ASP A 166 -7.71 -5.22 -17.07
N MET A 167 -6.97 -4.40 -17.80
CA MET A 167 -6.62 -3.08 -17.30
C MET A 167 -7.82 -2.12 -17.23
N ALA A 168 -8.87 -2.35 -18.03
CA ALA A 168 -10.14 -1.64 -17.87
C ALA A 168 -10.91 -2.14 -16.64
N ILE A 169 -10.88 -3.47 -16.41
CA ILE A 169 -11.47 -4.10 -15.22
C ILE A 169 -10.80 -3.61 -13.94
N ALA A 170 -9.47 -3.47 -13.93
CA ALA A 170 -8.71 -3.05 -12.75
C ALA A 170 -9.03 -1.62 -12.28
N ARG A 171 -9.60 -0.78 -13.15
CA ARG A 171 -9.89 0.61 -12.80
C ARG A 171 -10.93 0.71 -11.68
N CYS A 172 -10.58 1.53 -10.69
CA CYS A 172 -11.37 1.94 -9.55
C CYS A 172 -11.45 3.47 -9.58
N ASP A 173 -12.65 4.02 -9.62
CA ASP A 173 -12.83 5.44 -9.34
C ASP A 173 -12.88 5.64 -7.82
N PHE A 174 -11.71 5.81 -7.19
CA PHE A 174 -11.63 6.03 -5.74
C PHE A 174 -12.10 7.43 -5.36
N ASP A 175 -12.78 7.55 -4.22
CA ASP A 175 -13.16 8.85 -3.65
C ASP A 175 -12.02 9.45 -2.80
N PHE A 176 -11.08 8.62 -2.35
CA PHE A 176 -9.89 9.03 -1.59
C PHE A 176 -8.77 7.97 -1.68
N ILE A 177 -7.56 8.33 -1.28
CA ILE A 177 -6.40 7.43 -1.21
C ILE A 177 -6.03 7.22 0.27
N GLY A 178 -5.97 5.97 0.72
CA GLY A 178 -5.46 5.60 2.04
C GLY A 178 -3.94 5.36 1.97
N ILE A 179 -3.21 5.90 2.94
CA ILE A 179 -1.76 5.77 3.06
C ILE A 179 -1.44 5.12 4.41
N ASN A 180 -0.78 3.97 4.35
CA ASN A 180 -0.08 3.39 5.49
C ASN A 180 1.41 3.70 5.32
N LEU A 181 2.02 4.42 6.25
CA LEU A 181 3.43 4.80 6.14
C LEU A 181 4.09 4.80 7.50
N TYR A 182 5.22 4.10 7.62
CA TYR A 182 5.94 3.96 8.88
C TYR A 182 7.40 4.38 8.80
N SER A 183 8.04 4.24 7.63
CA SER A 183 9.47 4.50 7.45
C SER A 183 9.78 4.90 6.02
N ARG A 184 11.08 5.03 5.71
CA ARG A 184 11.58 5.31 4.37
C ARG A 184 12.59 4.25 3.91
N SER A 185 12.90 4.29 2.62
CA SER A 185 14.02 3.59 2.01
C SER A 185 15.00 4.61 1.42
N VAL A 186 16.30 4.39 1.58
CA VAL A 186 17.35 5.11 0.87
C VAL A 186 17.94 4.17 -0.18
N VAL A 187 18.03 4.61 -1.42
CA VAL A 187 18.27 3.75 -2.58
C VAL A 187 19.43 4.26 -3.42
N ALA A 188 20.36 3.38 -3.76
CA ALA A 188 21.41 3.65 -4.75
C ALA A 188 21.13 2.88 -6.04
N PHE A 189 21.64 3.38 -7.16
CA PHE A 189 21.69 2.63 -8.40
C PHE A 189 22.52 1.36 -8.23
N ASP A 190 22.01 0.26 -8.80
CA ASP A 190 22.72 -1.01 -8.86
C ASP A 190 22.55 -1.62 -10.26
N PRO A 191 23.60 -1.65 -11.10
CA PRO A 191 23.50 -2.26 -12.42
C PRO A 191 23.35 -3.79 -12.39
N GLN A 192 23.58 -4.45 -11.23
CA GLN A 192 23.42 -5.90 -11.08
C GLN A 192 21.97 -6.30 -10.80
N ASP A 193 21.14 -5.39 -10.28
CA ASP A 193 19.72 -5.63 -10.12
C ASP A 193 19.01 -5.51 -11.47
N ALA A 194 18.72 -6.65 -12.09
CA ALA A 194 18.05 -6.70 -13.40
C ALA A 194 16.57 -6.25 -13.36
N ASN A 195 16.02 -6.02 -12.17
CA ASN A 195 14.64 -5.58 -11.99
C ASN A 195 14.54 -4.05 -11.97
N LEU A 196 14.81 -3.44 -10.81
CA LEU A 196 14.65 -2.01 -10.57
C LEU A 196 15.96 -1.26 -10.80
N GLY A 197 17.08 -1.94 -11.02
CA GLY A 197 18.40 -1.31 -11.10
C GLY A 197 18.73 -0.55 -9.82
N ALA A 198 18.33 -1.09 -8.67
CA ALA A 198 18.30 -0.39 -7.41
C ALA A 198 18.66 -1.32 -6.24
N ARG A 199 19.38 -0.79 -5.26
CA ARG A 199 19.65 -1.48 -3.99
C ARG A 199 19.40 -0.56 -2.80
N ASP A 200 18.96 -1.15 -1.70
CA ASP A 200 18.80 -0.42 -0.44
C ASP A 200 20.17 -0.07 0.15
N VAL A 201 20.29 1.16 0.63
CA VAL A 201 21.44 1.67 1.37
C VAL A 201 21.00 1.87 2.81
N PRO A 202 21.46 1.01 3.74
CA PRO A 202 21.14 1.19 5.14
C PRO A 202 21.63 2.57 5.62
N PRO A 203 20.75 3.41 6.19
CA PRO A 203 21.16 4.69 6.76
C PRO A 203 22.12 4.47 7.95
N ARG A 204 23.16 5.31 8.04
CA ARG A 204 24.14 5.31 9.13
C ARG A 204 23.68 6.24 10.25
N GLU A 205 23.77 5.79 11.51
CA GLU A 205 23.53 6.59 12.72
C GLU A 205 22.18 7.33 12.75
N ILE A 206 21.09 6.57 12.83
CA ILE A 206 19.73 7.11 12.84
C ILE A 206 18.87 6.51 13.97
N GLU A 207 17.90 7.29 14.43
CA GLU A 207 16.87 6.82 15.37
C GLU A 207 16.05 5.70 14.72
N ARG A 208 15.81 4.63 15.49
CA ARG A 208 15.02 3.48 15.06
C ARG A 208 13.99 3.10 16.12
N THR A 209 12.88 2.54 15.65
CA THR A 209 11.93 1.82 16.51
C THR A 209 12.54 0.51 17.00
N ASP A 210 11.95 -0.15 17.99
CA ASP A 210 12.44 -1.47 18.45
C ASP A 210 12.19 -2.57 17.40
N PHE A 211 11.29 -2.33 16.43
CA PHE A 211 11.14 -3.15 15.22
C PHE A 211 12.28 -2.97 14.18
N GLY A 212 13.20 -2.02 14.41
CA GLY A 212 14.34 -1.74 13.53
C GLY A 212 14.07 -0.76 12.38
N TRP A 213 12.86 -0.20 12.28
CA TRP A 213 12.52 0.81 11.27
C TRP A 213 13.10 2.18 11.60
N GLU A 214 13.57 2.89 10.57
CA GLU A 214 14.02 4.28 10.70
C GLU A 214 12.84 5.19 11.06
N VAL A 215 13.07 6.09 12.02
CA VAL A 215 12.15 7.18 12.34
C VAL A 215 12.49 8.38 11.47
N CYS A 216 11.75 8.57 10.37
CA CYS A 216 11.91 9.70 9.45
C CYS A 216 10.52 10.34 9.18
N PRO A 217 10.08 11.25 10.06
CA PRO A 217 8.79 11.92 9.92
C PRO A 217 8.62 12.66 8.59
N GLU A 218 9.69 13.22 8.03
CA GLU A 218 9.65 13.97 6.77
C GLU A 218 9.12 13.11 5.61
N ALA A 219 9.30 11.79 5.68
CA ALA A 219 8.80 10.85 4.68
C ALA A 219 7.28 10.88 4.53
N ILE A 220 6.51 11.08 5.62
CA ILE A 220 5.04 11.12 5.50
C ILE A 220 4.60 12.39 4.75
N HIS A 221 5.23 13.53 5.04
CA HIS A 221 4.97 14.78 4.33
C HIS A 221 5.24 14.64 2.84
N ASP A 222 6.44 14.15 2.49
CA ASP A 222 6.87 14.08 1.08
C ASP A 222 5.98 13.13 0.26
N VAL A 223 5.56 12.01 0.85
CA VAL A 223 4.63 11.08 0.20
C VAL A 223 3.24 11.69 0.06
N ILE A 224 2.68 12.33 1.09
CA ILE A 224 1.39 13.01 1.00
C ILE A 224 1.41 14.04 -0.13
N MET A 225 2.42 14.92 -0.15
CA MET A 225 2.49 16.00 -1.12
C MET A 225 2.65 15.48 -2.55
N ARG A 226 3.43 14.41 -2.74
CA ARG A 226 3.57 13.76 -4.05
C ARG A 226 2.26 13.13 -4.51
N ILE A 227 1.62 12.31 -3.66
CA ILE A 227 0.35 11.65 -4.00
C ILE A 227 -0.76 12.69 -4.25
N TRP A 228 -0.85 13.72 -3.43
CA TRP A 228 -1.83 14.79 -3.63
C TRP A 228 -1.61 15.53 -4.96
N ARG A 229 -0.36 15.92 -5.27
CA ARG A 229 -0.02 16.62 -6.51
C ARG A 229 -0.31 15.79 -7.75
N ASP A 230 0.05 14.51 -7.72
CA ASP A 230 0.00 13.64 -8.89
C ASP A 230 -1.43 13.12 -9.18
N TYR A 231 -2.27 12.97 -8.13
CA TYR A 231 -3.58 12.33 -8.25
C TYR A 231 -4.78 13.22 -7.88
N GLY A 232 -4.58 14.29 -7.11
CA GLY A 232 -5.62 15.27 -6.77
C GLY A 232 -6.83 14.70 -6.00
N LYS A 233 -6.67 13.54 -5.35
CA LYS A 233 -7.71 12.91 -4.52
C LYS A 233 -7.44 13.14 -3.04
N PRO A 234 -8.47 13.29 -2.19
CA PRO A 234 -8.30 13.40 -0.75
C PRO A 234 -7.47 12.24 -0.19
N VAL A 235 -6.65 12.54 0.82
CA VAL A 235 -5.78 11.56 1.48
C VAL A 235 -6.29 11.26 2.89
N TYR A 236 -6.22 10.00 3.27
CA TYR A 236 -6.35 9.54 4.65
C TYR A 236 -5.07 8.82 5.05
N ILE A 237 -4.48 9.19 6.18
CA ILE A 237 -3.44 8.35 6.80
C ILE A 237 -4.18 7.25 7.53
N THR A 238 -4.27 6.08 6.89
CA THR A 238 -5.06 4.94 7.36
C THR A 238 -4.33 4.12 8.40
N GLU A 239 -3.00 4.17 8.40
CA GLU A 239 -2.16 3.70 9.50
C GLU A 239 -0.86 4.50 9.58
N ASN A 240 -0.51 4.95 10.79
CA ASN A 240 0.85 5.38 11.14
C ASN A 240 1.15 5.05 12.60
N GLY A 241 2.36 4.59 12.88
CA GLY A 241 2.73 4.24 14.24
C GLY A 241 4.13 3.64 14.34
N CYS A 242 4.43 3.10 15.52
CA CYS A 242 5.72 2.52 15.83
C CYS A 242 5.59 1.41 16.87
N SER A 243 6.57 0.50 16.91
CA SER A 243 6.70 -0.51 17.95
C SER A 243 7.88 -0.18 18.85
N TYR A 244 7.59 0.05 20.12
CA TYR A 244 8.54 0.14 21.22
C TYR A 244 8.14 -0.90 22.28
N GLY A 245 9.10 -1.66 22.78
CA GLY A 245 8.91 -2.71 23.77
C GLY A 245 8.75 -2.18 25.20
N ASP A 246 8.11 -1.02 25.36
CA ASP A 246 7.88 -0.39 26.66
C ASP A 246 6.79 -1.19 27.40
N GLY A 247 7.13 -1.78 28.55
CA GLY A 247 6.22 -2.53 29.41
C GLY A 247 5.66 -1.68 30.56
N PRO A 248 4.64 -2.18 31.29
CA PRO A 248 4.13 -1.50 32.46
C PRO A 248 5.15 -1.50 33.61
N ASP A 249 5.21 -0.41 34.37
CA ASP A 249 5.95 -0.33 35.63
C ASP A 249 5.24 -1.09 36.78
N GLU A 250 5.78 -0.99 37.99
CA GLU A 250 5.21 -1.64 39.19
C GLU A 250 3.79 -1.17 39.52
N GLN A 251 3.36 -0.03 39.01
CA GLN A 251 2.02 0.53 39.19
C GLN A 251 1.09 0.20 38.02
N GLY A 252 1.55 -0.54 37.02
CA GLY A 252 0.78 -0.91 35.83
C GLY A 252 0.77 0.16 34.74
N VAL A 253 1.61 1.20 34.84
CA VAL A 253 1.65 2.32 33.88
C VAL A 253 2.71 2.04 32.82
N VAL A 254 2.33 2.16 31.54
CA VAL A 254 3.28 2.06 30.41
C VAL A 254 3.76 3.47 30.06
N ASN A 255 5.03 3.76 30.35
CA ASN A 255 5.66 5.05 30.10
C ASN A 255 6.27 5.10 28.68
N ASP A 256 5.43 5.32 27.67
CA ASP A 256 5.77 5.19 26.24
C ASP A 256 6.09 6.53 25.55
N GLU A 257 6.90 7.37 26.19
CA GLU A 257 7.27 8.69 25.67
C GLU A 257 7.89 8.65 24.26
N ARG A 258 8.58 7.55 23.92
CA ARG A 258 9.14 7.32 22.58
C ARG A 258 8.03 7.25 21.53
N ARG A 259 6.94 6.53 21.81
CA ARG A 259 5.76 6.42 20.95
C ARG A 259 5.04 7.76 20.83
N VAL A 260 4.86 8.48 21.94
CA VAL A 260 4.25 9.81 21.93
C VAL A 260 5.06 10.79 21.06
N ARG A 261 6.38 10.81 21.21
CA ARG A 261 7.29 11.65 20.42
C ARG A 261 7.26 11.30 18.93
N PHE A 262 7.22 10.00 18.60
CA PHE A 262 7.07 9.52 17.23
C PHE A 262 5.79 10.11 16.60
N LEU A 263 4.64 9.91 17.25
CA LEU A 263 3.34 10.37 16.75
C LEU A 263 3.29 11.89 16.60
N GLN A 264 3.79 12.65 17.60
CA GLN A 264 3.85 14.11 17.53
C GLN A 264 4.62 14.60 16.30
N ARG A 265 5.76 13.98 15.98
CA ARG A 265 6.58 14.38 14.83
C ARG A 265 5.90 14.04 13.49
N TYR A 266 5.31 12.85 13.36
CA TYR A 266 4.62 12.47 12.12
C TYR A 266 3.32 13.26 11.92
N ILE A 267 2.51 13.45 12.95
CA ILE A 267 1.30 14.29 12.89
C ILE A 267 1.67 15.74 12.56
N GLY A 268 2.76 16.27 13.10
CA GLY A 268 3.27 17.59 12.72
C GLY A 268 3.59 17.72 11.23
N GLN A 269 4.18 16.68 10.62
CA GLN A 269 4.47 16.63 9.19
C GLN A 269 3.20 16.51 8.33
N VAL A 270 2.16 15.81 8.83
CA VAL A 270 0.83 15.81 8.20
C VAL A 270 0.22 17.22 8.26
N GLY A 271 0.30 17.90 9.41
CA GLY A 271 -0.18 19.27 9.57
C GLY A 271 0.49 20.23 8.58
N ARG A 272 1.81 20.13 8.42
CA ARG A 272 2.56 20.90 7.42
C ARG A 272 2.09 20.62 5.99
N ALA A 273 1.84 19.37 5.62
CA ALA A 273 1.32 19.06 4.28
C ALA A 273 -0.05 19.71 4.02
N ILE A 274 -0.92 19.77 5.04
CA ILE A 274 -2.20 20.49 4.97
C ILE A 274 -1.99 22.00 4.78
N GLU A 275 -1.07 22.60 5.53
CA GLU A 275 -0.70 24.03 5.39
C GLU A 275 -0.14 24.34 3.98
N GLU A 276 0.60 23.40 3.38
CA GLU A 276 1.10 23.48 2.01
C GLU A 276 0.04 23.14 0.94
N GLY A 277 -1.20 22.86 1.34
CA GLY A 277 -2.37 22.75 0.47
C GLY A 277 -2.84 21.33 0.14
N ALA A 278 -2.33 20.30 0.81
CA ALA A 278 -2.83 18.93 0.65
C ALA A 278 -4.19 18.72 1.33
N ASP A 279 -5.12 18.05 0.65
CA ASP A 279 -6.42 17.67 1.22
C ASP A 279 -6.30 16.37 2.02
N VAL A 280 -5.78 16.46 3.25
CA VAL A 280 -5.72 15.34 4.20
C VAL A 280 -6.92 15.41 5.15
N ARG A 281 -7.71 14.34 5.21
CA ARG A 281 -9.02 14.34 5.90
C ARG A 281 -9.11 13.38 7.08
N GLY A 282 -8.02 12.70 7.44
CA GLY A 282 -7.96 11.85 8.63
C GLY A 282 -6.60 11.23 8.88
N TYR A 283 -6.36 10.87 10.14
CA TYR A 283 -5.19 10.19 10.65
C TYR A 283 -5.66 9.13 11.65
N TYR A 284 -5.19 7.89 11.47
CA TYR A 284 -5.57 6.71 12.24
C TYR A 284 -4.33 6.06 12.85
#